data_AF-A0A0K2YDQ1-F1
#
_entry.id   AF-A0A0K2YDQ1-F1
#
_cell.length_a   1.000
_cell.length_b   1.000
_cell.length_c   1.000
_cell.angle_alpha   90.00
_cell.angle_beta   90.00
_cell.angle_gamma   90.00
#
_symmetry.space_group_name_H-M   'P 1'
#
loop_
_entity.id
_entity.type
_entity.pdbx_description
1 polymer ?
#
loop_
_entity_poly.entity_id
_entity_poly.type
_entity_poly.pdbx_seq_one_letter_code
_entity_poly.pdbx_strand_id
1 'polypeptide(L)'
;MVEEQKLDAVVKLPSGLFKPYAAGDTVGRPEIQAFVGVLHGVGAARGVFIATSAFTSGAREYAQKIGTRVILIDGQRLAELMIRYGVAVQARQVFTVVEVDEDYFE
;
A
#
# COMPACT_ATOMS: atom_id res chain seq x y z
N MET A 1 22.22 9.62 -11.51
CA MET A 1 22.59 8.78 -10.35
C MET A 1 21.51 8.99 -9.31
N VAL A 2 20.54 8.08 -9.21
CA VAL A 2 19.50 8.16 -8.18
C VAL A 2 20.01 7.29 -7.04
N GLU A 3 20.24 7.93 -5.91
CA GLU A 3 20.76 7.34 -4.69
C GLU A 3 19.85 6.20 -4.23
N GLU A 4 20.41 5.00 -4.15
CA GLU A 4 19.74 3.75 -3.84
C GLU A 4 19.28 3.78 -2.38
N GLN A 5 18.07 4.29 -2.14
CA GLN A 5 17.46 4.27 -0.82
C GLN A 5 17.15 2.82 -0.46
N LYS A 6 17.98 2.26 0.42
CA LYS A 6 17.77 1.07 1.27
C LYS A 6 16.28 0.73 1.40
N LEU A 7 15.82 -0.25 0.65
CA LEU A 7 14.51 -0.86 0.87
C LEU A 7 14.65 -1.81 2.06
N ASP A 8 14.38 -1.30 3.26
CA ASP A 8 14.35 -2.12 4.48
C ASP A 8 13.16 -3.10 4.40
N ALA A 9 13.49 -4.38 4.16
CA ALA A 9 12.67 -5.60 4.23
C ALA A 9 11.17 -5.50 3.81
N VAL A 10 10.86 -6.07 2.64
CA VAL A 10 9.47 -6.39 2.24
C VAL A 10 9.17 -7.84 2.63
N VAL A 11 8.37 -8.05 3.67
CA VAL A 11 7.88 -9.40 4.01
C VAL A 11 6.59 -9.67 3.24
N LYS A 12 6.66 -10.66 2.34
CA LYS A 12 5.52 -11.21 1.59
C LYS A 12 4.88 -12.33 2.41
N LEU A 13 3.59 -12.22 2.72
CA LEU A 13 2.78 -13.32 3.26
C LEU A 13 2.33 -14.26 2.12
N PRO A 14 2.10 -15.57 2.41
CA PRO A 14 2.03 -16.63 1.41
C PRO A 14 0.88 -16.52 0.40
N SER A 15 1.08 -17.24 -0.70
CA SER A 15 0.46 -17.12 -2.03
C SER A 15 -1.07 -17.13 -2.12
N GLY A 16 -1.57 -16.18 -2.92
CA GLY A 16 -2.84 -16.25 -3.63
C GLY A 16 -2.83 -15.19 -4.73
N LEU A 17 -2.29 -15.53 -5.90
CA LEU A 17 -2.30 -14.68 -7.10
C LEU A 17 -3.76 -14.21 -7.34
N PHE A 18 -4.02 -12.92 -7.10
CA PHE A 18 -5.26 -12.21 -7.43
C PHE A 18 -6.53 -13.06 -7.21
N LYS A 19 -6.83 -13.43 -5.95
CA LYS A 19 -8.17 -13.97 -5.62
C LYS A 19 -9.13 -12.78 -5.46
N PRO A 20 -10.15 -12.63 -6.33
CA PRO A 20 -11.18 -11.62 -6.14
C PRO A 20 -12.00 -11.94 -4.88
N TYR A 21 -12.15 -10.94 -4.02
CA TYR A 21 -13.19 -10.81 -3.00
C TYR A 21 -13.48 -12.05 -2.12
N ALA A 22 -12.58 -12.34 -1.18
CA ALA A 22 -13.02 -12.87 0.11
C ALA A 22 -12.92 -11.72 1.13
N ALA A 23 -14.02 -10.96 1.28
CA ALA A 23 -14.17 -10.03 2.38
C ALA A 23 -14.30 -10.84 3.68
N GLY A 24 -13.28 -10.81 4.53
CA GLY A 24 -13.36 -11.45 5.84
C GLY A 24 -12.07 -11.41 6.65
N ASP A 25 -10.93 -11.62 6.00
CA ASP A 25 -9.66 -11.78 6.73
C ASP A 25 -8.95 -10.44 6.88
N THR A 26 -9.29 -9.68 7.91
CA THR A 26 -8.56 -8.46 8.29
C THR A 26 -7.23 -8.79 8.95
N VAL A 27 -6.21 -7.97 8.72
CA VAL A 27 -4.89 -8.13 9.37
C VAL A 27 -4.94 -7.58 10.80
N GLY A 28 -4.65 -8.46 11.75
CA GLY A 28 -4.67 -8.18 13.18
C GLY A 28 -3.37 -7.62 13.72
N ARG A 29 -3.38 -7.32 15.02
CA ARG A 29 -2.18 -6.94 15.77
C ARG A 29 -1.10 -8.03 15.81
N PRO A 30 -1.43 -9.34 15.95
CA PRO A 30 -0.41 -10.39 16.00
C PRO A 30 0.51 -10.42 14.78
N GLU A 31 -0.04 -10.20 13.58
CA GLU A 31 0.72 -10.17 12.33
C GLU A 31 1.71 -8.99 12.29
N ILE A 32 1.28 -7.82 12.76
CA ILE A 32 2.15 -6.63 12.86
C ILE A 32 3.22 -6.84 13.92
N GLN A 33 2.89 -7.46 15.05
CA GLN A 33 3.86 -7.81 16.11
C GLN A 33 4.93 -8.77 15.59
N ALA A 34 4.54 -9.81 14.87
CA ALA A 34 5.47 -10.76 14.26
C ALA A 34 6.43 -10.06 13.29
N PHE A 35 5.89 -9.17 12.44
CA PHE A 35 6.70 -8.38 11.51
C PHE A 35 7.70 -7.45 12.21
N VAL A 36 7.29 -6.77 13.28
CA VAL A 36 8.18 -5.93 14.08
C VAL A 36 9.30 -6.75 14.70
N GLY A 37 9.00 -7.97 15.18
CA GLY A 37 10.00 -8.91 15.67
C GLY A 37 11.05 -9.23 14.60
N VAL A 38 10.65 -9.42 13.34
CA VAL A 38 11.57 -9.60 12.21
C VAL A 38 12.43 -8.36 11.99
N LEU A 39 11.84 -7.15 12.00
CA LEU A 39 12.59 -5.90 11.85
C LEU A 39 13.65 -5.73 12.93
N HIS A 40 13.33 -6.05 14.18
CA HIS A 40 14.29 -6.05 15.28
C HIS A 40 15.41 -7.05 15.06
N GLY A 41 15.07 -8.27 14.62
CA GLY A 41 16.05 -9.33 14.32
C GLY A 41 17.06 -8.93 13.23
N VAL A 42 16.65 -8.12 12.25
CA VAL A 42 17.54 -7.63 11.17
C VAL A 42 18.12 -6.23 11.45
N GLY A 43 17.83 -5.63 12.60
CA GLY A 43 18.31 -4.29 12.95
C GLY A 43 17.70 -3.16 12.12
N ALA A 44 16.53 -3.36 11.52
CA ALA A 44 15.86 -2.36 10.70
C ALA A 44 15.06 -1.36 11.57
N ALA A 45 15.29 -0.08 11.33
CA ALA A 45 14.56 1.00 12.01
C ALA A 45 13.18 1.28 11.39
N ARG A 46 12.95 0.80 10.17
CA ARG A 46 11.73 1.03 9.39
C ARG A 46 11.34 -0.22 8.61
N GLY A 47 10.07 -0.35 8.29
CA GLY A 47 9.58 -1.40 7.40
C GLY A 47 8.23 -1.06 6.79
N VAL A 48 7.95 -1.64 5.62
CA VAL A 48 6.66 -1.51 4.95
C VAL A 48 5.95 -2.87 4.98
N PHE A 49 4.77 -2.90 5.58
CA PHE A 49 3.90 -4.07 5.59
C PHE A 49 2.80 -3.88 4.55
N ILE A 50 2.78 -4.74 3.54
CA ILE A 50 1.79 -4.71 2.46
C ILE A 50 0.85 -5.90 2.60
N ALA A 51 -0.46 -5.63 2.61
CA ALA A 51 -1.50 -6.65 2.62
C ALA A 51 -2.57 -6.33 1.57
N THR A 52 -3.20 -7.35 0.99
CA THR A 52 -4.38 -7.16 0.12
C THR A 52 -5.63 -6.86 0.92
N SER A 53 -5.68 -7.30 2.19
CA SER A 53 -6.80 -7.06 3.12
C SER A 53 -6.62 -5.80 3.95
N ALA A 54 -7.72 -5.31 4.53
CA ALA A 54 -7.69 -4.19 5.47
C ALA A 54 -7.04 -4.57 6.80
N PHE A 55 -6.37 -3.60 7.43
CA PHE A 55 -5.89 -3.74 8.81
C PHE A 55 -7.03 -3.49 9.80
N THR A 56 -6.98 -4.14 10.95
CA THR A 56 -7.86 -3.80 12.10
C THR A 56 -7.44 -2.47 12.73
N SER A 57 -8.32 -1.85 13.52
CA SER A 57 -7.98 -0.65 14.31
C SER A 57 -6.81 -0.94 15.27
N GLY A 58 -6.83 -2.08 15.95
CA GLY A 58 -5.76 -2.50 16.86
C GLY A 58 -4.41 -2.72 16.17
N ALA A 59 -4.40 -3.19 14.91
CA ALA A 59 -3.18 -3.28 14.11
C ALA A 59 -2.59 -1.90 13.79
N ARG A 60 -3.44 -0.96 13.35
CA ARG A 60 -3.01 0.43 13.05
C ARG A 60 -2.50 1.14 14.29
N GLU A 61 -3.23 1.04 15.40
CA GLU A 61 -2.85 1.65 16.67
C GLU A 61 -1.52 1.08 17.19
N TYR A 62 -1.32 -0.24 17.11
CA TYR A 62 -0.07 -0.86 17.50
C TYR A 62 1.10 -0.33 16.66
N ALA A 63 0.95 -0.27 15.33
CA ALA A 63 1.98 0.24 14.43
C ALA A 63 2.35 1.72 14.69
N GLN A 64 1.41 2.53 15.20
CA GLN A 64 1.66 3.94 15.55
C GLN A 64 2.38 4.12 16.89
N LYS A 65 2.19 3.19 17.84
CA LYS A 65 2.70 3.31 19.22
C LYS A 65 4.11 2.76 19.41
N ILE A 66 4.58 1.89 18.53
CA ILE A 66 5.91 1.28 18.60
C ILE A 66 7.01 2.25 18.15
N GLY A 67 8.21 2.11 18.70
CA GLY A 67 9.37 2.93 18.32
C GLY A 67 9.90 2.64 16.91
N THR A 68 9.65 1.46 16.37
CA THR A 68 10.00 1.07 14.99
C THR A 68 8.99 1.64 14.02
N ARG A 69 9.43 2.37 12.99
CA ARG A 69 8.51 3.01 12.04
C ARG A 69 7.97 2.00 11.03
N VAL A 70 6.73 1.55 11.23
CA VAL A 70 6.05 0.64 10.31
C VAL A 70 5.02 1.39 9.47
N ILE A 71 5.15 1.28 8.15
CA ILE A 71 4.15 1.80 7.20
C ILE A 71 3.24 0.65 6.79
N LEU A 72 1.94 0.82 7.00
CA LEU A 72 0.92 -0.15 6.60
C LEU A 72 0.33 0.27 5.25
N ILE A 73 0.32 -0.64 4.27
CA ILE A 73 -0.29 -0.44 2.95
C ILE A 73 -1.28 -1.59 2.73
N ASP A 74 -2.58 -1.28 2.73
CA ASP A 74 -3.63 -2.23 2.37
C ASP A 74 -3.92 -2.18 0.86
N GLY A 75 -4.78 -3.07 0.38
CA GLY A 75 -5.09 -3.17 -1.06
C GLY A 75 -5.65 -1.88 -1.65
N GLN A 76 -6.48 -1.14 -0.89
CA GLN A 76 -7.02 0.14 -1.35
C GLN A 76 -5.91 1.18 -1.47
N ARG A 77 -5.08 1.33 -0.43
CA ARG A 77 -3.97 2.28 -0.47
C ARG A 77 -2.95 1.92 -1.54
N LEU A 78 -2.71 0.63 -1.77
CA LEU A 78 -1.84 0.15 -2.84
C LEU A 78 -2.38 0.56 -4.21
N ALA A 79 -3.67 0.37 -4.46
CA ALA A 79 -4.31 0.77 -5.71
C ALA A 79 -4.24 2.29 -5.94
N GLU A 80 -4.48 3.10 -4.90
CA GLU A 80 -4.31 4.56 -4.98
C GLU A 80 -2.89 4.95 -5.38
N LEU A 81 -1.88 4.30 -4.81
CA LEU A 81 -0.48 4.56 -5.13
C LEU A 81 -0.14 4.11 -6.57
N MET A 82 -0.62 2.94 -6.99
CA MET A 82 -0.46 2.42 -8.35
C MET A 82 -1.01 3.41 -9.39
N ILE A 83 -2.24 3.91 -9.18
CA ILE A 83 -2.87 4.89 -10.07
C ILE A 83 -2.11 6.21 -10.03
N ARG A 84 -1.79 6.72 -8.85
CA ARG A 84 -1.11 8.02 -8.68
C ARG A 84 0.25 8.07 -9.37
N TYR A 85 1.02 6.99 -9.28
CA TYR A 85 2.38 6.94 -9.82
C TYR A 85 2.48 6.22 -11.17
N GLY A 86 1.36 5.76 -11.74
CA GLY A 86 1.34 5.05 -13.02
C GLY A 86 2.04 3.69 -12.97
N VAL A 87 2.20 3.08 -11.80
CA VAL A 87 2.90 1.79 -11.64
C VAL A 87 1.91 0.64 -11.78
N ALA A 88 2.24 -0.34 -12.62
CA ALA A 88 1.42 -1.55 -12.84
C ALA A 88 -0.05 -1.26 -13.21
N VAL A 89 -0.29 -0.11 -13.85
CA VAL A 89 -1.59 0.29 -14.41
C VAL A 89 -1.42 0.58 -15.90
N GLN A 90 -2.50 0.38 -16.66
CA GLN A 90 -2.57 0.75 -18.07
C GLN A 90 -3.88 1.52 -18.29
N ALA A 91 -3.79 2.67 -18.98
CA ALA A 91 -4.99 3.40 -19.38
C ALA A 91 -5.77 2.56 -20.39
N ARG A 92 -7.02 2.22 -20.05
CA ARG A 92 -7.90 1.45 -20.93
C ARG A 92 -8.72 2.36 -21.85
N GLN A 93 -9.15 3.51 -21.35
CA GLN A 93 -9.95 4.48 -22.10
C GLN A 93 -9.65 5.88 -21.56
N VAL A 94 -9.48 6.84 -22.46
CA VAL A 94 -9.31 8.26 -22.14
C VAL A 94 -10.58 8.96 -22.57
N PHE A 95 -11.22 9.68 -21.66
CA PHE A 95 -12.38 10.51 -21.96
C PHE A 95 -11.94 11.98 -21.95
N THR A 96 -12.20 12.66 -23.06
CA THR A 96 -12.04 14.11 -23.15
C THR A 96 -13.38 14.74 -22.85
N VAL A 97 -13.44 15.54 -21.79
CA VAL A 97 -14.58 16.42 -21.55
C VAL A 97 -14.37 17.65 -22.41
N VAL A 98 -15.31 17.91 -23.33
CA VAL A 98 -15.32 19.10 -24.19
C VAL A 98 -16.44 20.02 -23.73
N GLU A 99 -16.17 21.32 -23.80
CA GLU A 99 -17.16 22.38 -23.55
C GLU A 99 -17.32 23.17 -24.86
N VAL A 100 -18.51 23.74 -25.07
CA VAL A 100 -18.76 24.59 -26.24
C VAL A 100 -18.07 25.92 -26.00
N ASP A 101 -17.20 26.32 -26.92
CA ASP A 101 -16.57 27.64 -26.93
C ASP A 101 -17.57 28.65 -27.50
N GLU A 102 -18.16 29.48 -26.65
CA GLU A 102 -19.14 30.50 -27.05
C GLU A 102 -18.47 31.66 -27.83
N ASP A 103 -17.20 31.96 -27.55
CA ASP A 103 -16.45 33.07 -28.18
C ASP A 103 -16.02 32.76 -29.62
N TYR A 104 -15.94 31.48 -29.99
CA TYR A 104 -15.62 31.07 -31.36
C TYR A 104 -16.69 31.48 -32.40
N PHE A 105 -17.91 31.79 -31.95
CA PHE A 105 -19.05 32.06 -32.83
C PHE A 105 -19.39 33.56 -33.00
N GLU A 106 -18.60 34.49 -32.45
CA GLU A 106 -18.71 35.96 -32.64
C GLU A 106 -17.67 36.52 -33.63
#